data_AF-A0A7Y1VMV7-F1
#
_entry.id   AF-A0A7Y1VMV7-F1
#
_cell.length_a   1.000
_cell.length_b   1.000
_cell.length_c   1.000
_cell.angle_alpha   90.00
_cell.angle_beta   90.00
_cell.angle_gamma   90.00
#
_symmetry.space_group_name_H-M   'P 1'
#
loop_
_entity.id
_entity.type
_entity.pdbx_description
1 polymer ?
#
loop_
_entity_poly.entity_id
_entity_poly.type
_entity_poly.pdbx_seq_one_letter_code
_entity_poly.pdbx_strand_id
1 'polypeptide(L)'
;MQVKKNPKADLDRDSGLYFVIGLAVVLFITWRALEYKSYPKDDTILEIAMNTDDLKDEEVPITQQLMTEPPPPPPAAPEVIEIVEDTEEIEETVIESTETSQEAVVDEVMDVGDVEVGEEDEEISVPFAIIENVPIYPGCE
;
A
#
# COMPACT_ATOMS: atom_id res chain seq x y z
N MET A 1 -2.23 -5.46 -49.01
CA MET A 1 -3.28 -6.50 -48.90
C MET A 1 -3.99 -6.64 -50.22
N GLN A 2 -4.34 -7.87 -50.61
CA GLN A 2 -5.19 -8.13 -51.76
C GLN A 2 -6.64 -7.81 -51.38
N VAL A 3 -7.40 -7.19 -52.28
CA VAL A 3 -8.81 -6.85 -52.03
C VAL A 3 -9.61 -8.15 -51.87
N LYS A 4 -10.31 -8.32 -50.74
CA LYS A 4 -11.18 -9.48 -50.51
C LYS A 4 -12.27 -9.55 -51.59
N LYS A 5 -12.64 -10.77 -52.00
CA LYS A 5 -13.65 -11.02 -53.04
C LYS A 5 -14.98 -10.29 -52.77
N ASN A 6 -15.35 -10.12 -51.50
CA ASN A 6 -16.54 -9.39 -51.07
C ASN A 6 -16.17 -8.33 -50.01
N PRO A 7 -15.81 -7.10 -50.40
CA PRO A 7 -15.39 -6.05 -49.47
C PRO A 7 -16.54 -5.50 -48.61
N LYS A 8 -17.80 -5.75 -49.00
CA LYS A 8 -18.99 -5.33 -48.24
C LYS A 8 -19.35 -6.28 -47.10
N ALA A 9 -18.86 -7.51 -47.15
CA ALA A 9 -19.14 -8.54 -46.15
C ALA A 9 -17.96 -8.71 -45.17
N ASP A 10 -17.02 -7.76 -45.16
CA ASP A 10 -15.85 -7.83 -44.29
C ASP A 10 -16.17 -7.27 -42.91
N LEU A 11 -16.26 -8.16 -41.92
CA LEU A 11 -16.53 -7.82 -40.52
C LEU A 11 -15.38 -7.03 -39.88
N ASP A 12 -14.16 -7.15 -40.44
CA ASP A 12 -12.95 -6.55 -39.89
C ASP A 12 -12.73 -5.11 -40.39
N ARG A 13 -13.59 -4.62 -41.29
CA ARG A 13 -13.42 -3.30 -41.92
C ARG A 13 -13.42 -2.15 -40.90
N ASP A 14 -14.26 -2.29 -39.87
CA ASP A 14 -14.52 -1.25 -38.89
C ASP A 14 -14.03 -1.68 -37.47
N SER A 15 -13.18 -2.71 -37.36
CA SER A 15 -12.74 -3.28 -36.07
C SER A 15 -12.02 -2.27 -35.18
N GLY A 16 -11.16 -1.42 -35.76
CA GLY A 16 -10.52 -0.32 -35.04
C GLY A 16 -11.51 0.72 -34.49
N LEU A 17 -12.62 0.98 -35.20
CA LEU A 17 -13.67 1.88 -34.72
C LEU A 17 -14.35 1.32 -33.48
N TYR A 18 -14.70 0.03 -33.49
CA TYR A 18 -15.31 -0.64 -32.34
C TYR A 18 -14.38 -0.69 -31.13
N PHE A 19 -13.08 -0.88 -31.36
CA PHE A 19 -12.07 -0.81 -30.29
C PHE A 19 -12.03 0.57 -29.63
N VAL A 20 -11.98 1.63 -30.43
CA VAL A 20 -11.97 3.02 -29.91
C VAL A 20 -13.27 3.37 -29.18
N ILE A 21 -14.42 2.92 -29.69
CA ILE A 21 -15.72 3.09 -29.00
C ILE A 21 -15.70 2.39 -27.63
N GLY A 22 -15.22 1.15 -27.57
CA GLY A 22 -15.08 0.42 -26.31
C GLY A 22 -14.19 1.14 -25.31
N LEU A 23 -13.03 1.64 -25.76
CA LEU A 23 -12.12 2.43 -24.94
C LEU A 23 -12.79 3.70 -24.40
N ALA A 24 -13.53 4.42 -25.25
CA ALA A 24 -14.25 5.62 -24.84
C ALA A 24 -15.34 5.32 -23.79
N VAL A 25 -16.06 4.20 -23.91
CA VAL A 25 -17.07 3.79 -22.93
C VAL A 25 -16.44 3.46 -21.59
N VAL A 26 -15.34 2.70 -21.56
CA VAL A 26 -14.64 2.37 -20.31
C VAL A 26 -14.12 3.64 -19.64
N LEU A 27 -13.50 4.55 -20.41
CA LEU A 27 -13.03 5.84 -19.91
C LEU A 27 -14.17 6.69 -19.32
N PHE A 28 -15.34 6.68 -19.96
CA PHE A 28 -16.50 7.41 -19.46
C PHE A 28 -17.02 6.84 -18.13
N ILE A 29 -17.09 5.52 -18.01
CA ILE A 29 -17.52 4.85 -16.78
C ILE A 29 -16.54 5.11 -15.65
N THR A 30 -15.23 5.03 -15.90
CA THR A 30 -14.21 5.30 -14.88
C THR A 30 -14.25 6.75 -14.43
N TRP A 31 -14.37 7.71 -15.36
CA TRP A 31 -14.55 9.11 -15.02
C TRP A 31 -15.80 9.34 -14.16
N ARG A 32 -16.92 8.70 -14.51
CA ARG A 32 -18.17 8.83 -13.76
C ARG A 32 -18.09 8.20 -12.37
N ALA A 33 -17.37 7.09 -12.22
CA ALA A 33 -17.12 6.44 -10.94
C ALA A 33 -16.25 7.31 -10.02
N LEU A 34 -15.24 8.00 -10.55
CA LEU A 34 -14.41 8.93 -9.79
C LEU A 34 -15.18 10.18 -9.33
N GLU A 35 -16.11 10.66 -10.16
CA GLU A 35 -16.97 11.80 -9.80
C GLU A 35 -18.09 11.41 -8.80
N TYR A 36 -18.27 10.10 -8.55
CA TYR A 36 -19.32 9.62 -7.67
C TYR A 36 -19.04 10.02 -6.21
N LYS A 37 -19.67 11.11 -5.77
CA LYS A 37 -19.57 11.60 -4.39
C LYS A 37 -20.25 10.63 -3.43
N SER A 38 -19.47 10.05 -2.53
CA SER A 38 -19.98 9.35 -1.35
C SER A 38 -19.93 10.30 -0.17
N TYR A 39 -21.09 10.62 0.41
CA TYR A 39 -21.17 11.35 1.67
C TYR A 39 -21.07 10.36 2.83
N PRO A 40 -20.31 10.67 3.90
CA PRO A 40 -20.40 9.90 5.13
C PRO A 40 -21.86 9.97 5.60
N LYS A 41 -22.46 8.80 5.82
CA LYS A 41 -23.72 8.75 6.56
C LYS A 41 -23.32 8.86 8.02
N ASP A 42 -23.94 9.78 8.77
CA ASP A 42 -23.62 9.99 10.18
C ASP A 42 -23.53 8.64 10.90
N ASP A 43 -22.38 8.40 11.54
CA ASP A 43 -22.00 7.18 12.29
C ASP A 43 -22.84 6.97 13.56
N THR A 44 -24.13 7.27 13.47
CA THR A 44 -25.16 7.04 14.50
C THR A 44 -25.11 5.61 15.03
N ILE A 45 -24.69 4.63 14.22
CA ILE A 45 -24.55 3.23 14.64
C ILE A 45 -23.29 3.02 15.51
N LEU A 46 -22.19 3.73 15.24
CA LEU A 46 -20.94 3.61 16.00
C LEU A 46 -21.04 4.37 17.35
N GLU A 47 -21.72 5.52 17.35
CA GLU A 47 -21.94 6.36 18.53
C GLU A 47 -22.82 5.66 19.58
N ILE A 48 -23.82 4.87 19.17
CA ILE A 48 -24.65 4.06 20.09
C ILE A 48 -23.84 2.88 20.69
N ALA A 49 -22.86 2.35 19.96
CA ALA A 49 -22.06 1.20 20.40
C ALA A 49 -20.99 1.59 21.45
N MET A 50 -20.51 2.83 21.39
CA MET A 50 -19.57 3.37 22.37
C MET A 50 -20.36 4.26 23.32
N ASN A 51 -20.89 3.69 24.42
CA ASN A 51 -21.50 4.41 25.56
C ASN A 51 -20.47 5.37 26.18
N THR A 52 -20.20 6.48 25.49
CA THR A 52 -19.20 7.48 25.85
C THR A 52 -19.80 8.53 26.78
N ASP A 53 -21.13 8.61 26.88
CA ASP A 53 -21.79 9.54 27.80
C ASP A 53 -21.61 9.14 29.27
N ASP A 54 -21.63 7.85 29.60
CA ASP A 54 -21.44 7.36 30.98
C ASP A 54 -19.99 7.58 31.49
N LEU A 55 -19.01 7.72 30.59
CA LEU A 55 -17.60 7.99 30.90
C LEU A 55 -17.29 9.47 31.14
N LYS A 56 -18.17 10.40 30.71
CA LYS A 56 -17.95 11.84 30.87
C LYS A 56 -18.30 12.33 32.27
N ASP A 57 -19.15 11.60 32.99
CA ASP A 57 -19.66 11.97 34.31
C ASP A 57 -18.87 11.34 35.48
N GLU A 58 -17.75 10.66 35.20
CA GLU A 58 -16.91 10.07 36.26
C GLU A 58 -16.06 11.16 36.95
N GLU A 59 -16.33 11.40 38.23
CA GLU A 59 -15.56 12.36 39.04
C GLU A 59 -14.14 11.83 39.33
N VAL A 60 -13.12 12.48 38.76
CA VAL A 60 -11.72 12.15 39.05
C VAL A 60 -11.35 12.49 40.51
N PRO A 61 -10.68 11.57 41.24
CA PRO A 61 -10.27 11.83 42.63
C PRO A 61 -9.22 12.95 42.69
N ILE A 62 -9.36 13.84 43.67
CA ILE A 62 -8.41 14.94 43.90
C ILE A 62 -7.06 14.37 44.34
N THR A 63 -6.05 14.48 43.48
CA THR A 63 -4.68 14.04 43.80
C THR A 63 -3.93 15.11 44.57
N GLN A 64 -3.19 14.73 45.63
CA GLN A 64 -2.30 15.63 46.34
C GLN A 64 -1.02 15.81 45.53
N GLN A 65 -0.86 16.98 44.91
CA GLN A 65 0.38 17.35 44.23
C GLN A 65 1.42 17.76 45.29
N LEU A 66 2.33 16.84 45.63
CA LEU A 66 3.52 17.17 46.42
C LEU A 66 4.39 18.13 45.59
N MET A 67 4.30 19.42 45.88
CA MET A 67 5.29 20.41 45.43
C MET A 67 6.59 20.14 46.19
N THR A 68 7.38 19.19 45.71
CA THR A 68 8.78 19.10 46.13
C THR A 68 9.52 20.30 45.57
N GLU A 69 10.26 21.01 46.40
CA GLU A 69 11.12 22.11 45.96
C GLU A 69 11.98 21.64 44.78
N PRO A 70 12.15 22.48 43.73
CA PRO A 70 12.95 22.10 42.59
C PRO A 70 14.36 21.73 43.06
N PRO A 71 14.94 20.63 42.56
CA PRO A 71 16.28 20.21 42.95
C PRO A 71 17.27 21.35 42.70
N PRO A 72 18.28 21.52 43.56
CA PRO A 72 19.27 22.57 43.41
C PRO A 72 19.90 22.50 42.01
N PRO A 73 20.18 23.67 41.39
CA PRO A 73 20.71 23.71 40.04
C PRO A 73 22.02 22.90 39.95
N PRO A 74 22.22 22.13 38.87
CA PRO A 74 23.43 21.37 38.68
C PRO A 74 24.65 22.31 38.68
N PRO A 75 25.80 21.88 39.21
CA PRO A 75 27.02 22.66 39.14
C PRO A 75 27.33 22.98 37.68
N ALA A 76 27.73 24.23 37.42
CA ALA A 76 28.08 24.68 36.07
C ALA A 76 29.17 23.77 35.48
N ALA A 77 28.99 23.34 34.24
CA ALA A 77 29.99 22.58 33.51
C ALA A 77 31.28 23.40 33.39
N PRO A 78 32.46 22.76 33.45
CA PRO A 78 33.73 23.46 33.21
C PRO A 78 33.74 24.10 31.82
N GLU A 79 34.19 25.35 31.72
CA GLU A 79 34.27 26.14 30.46
C GLU A 79 35.32 25.65 29.47
N VAL A 80 36.11 24.63 29.80
CA VAL A 80 37.19 24.18 28.93
C VAL A 80 36.69 23.06 28.02
N ILE A 81 36.22 23.45 26.85
CA ILE A 81 36.08 22.56 25.70
C ILE A 81 37.40 22.71 24.92
N GLU A 82 38.26 21.70 24.99
CA GLU A 82 39.34 21.56 24.01
C GLU A 82 38.70 21.19 22.67
N ILE A 83 38.66 22.15 21.75
CA ILE A 83 38.24 21.92 20.38
C ILE A 83 39.38 21.16 19.71
N VAL A 84 39.19 19.86 19.53
CA VAL A 84 40.02 19.08 18.61
C VAL A 84 39.64 19.53 17.20
N GLU A 85 40.62 19.98 16.41
CA GLU A 85 40.43 20.27 14.99
C GLU A 85 40.19 18.94 14.26
N ASP A 86 38.92 18.66 13.91
CA ASP A 86 38.59 17.59 12.96
C ASP A 86 39.10 18.01 11.58
N THR A 87 40.32 17.60 11.25
CA THR A 87 40.87 17.74 9.90
C THR A 87 41.54 16.46 9.45
N GLU A 88 40.71 15.49 9.06
CA GLU A 88 41.00 14.71 7.86
C GLU A 88 39.78 14.85 6.93
N GLU A 89 39.91 15.71 5.90
CA GLU A 89 39.00 15.70 4.76
C GLU A 89 39.16 14.37 4.05
N ILE A 90 38.33 13.41 4.43
CA ILE A 90 38.08 12.21 3.64
C ILE A 90 37.49 12.67 2.29
N GLU A 91 38.24 12.48 1.21
CA GLU A 91 37.71 12.66 -0.15
C GLU A 91 36.49 11.75 -0.31
N GLU A 92 35.30 12.34 -0.38
CA GLU A 92 34.07 11.59 -0.62
C GLU A 92 34.22 10.81 -1.93
N THR A 93 34.27 9.48 -1.84
CA THR A 93 34.18 8.63 -3.02
C THR A 93 32.81 8.84 -3.63
N VAL A 94 32.77 9.27 -4.90
CA VAL A 94 31.52 9.44 -5.66
C VAL A 94 30.74 8.13 -5.62
N ILE A 95 29.57 8.16 -4.97
CA ILE A 95 28.67 7.01 -4.92
C ILE A 95 28.02 6.90 -6.30
N GLU A 96 28.52 5.99 -7.14
CA GLU A 96 27.84 5.64 -8.39
C GLU A 96 26.49 5.00 -8.06
N SER A 97 25.40 5.63 -8.48
CA SER A 97 24.06 5.11 -8.28
C SER A 97 23.83 3.89 -9.17
N THR A 98 23.52 2.74 -8.57
CA THR A 98 23.12 1.51 -9.27
C THR A 98 21.65 1.52 -9.75
N GLU A 99 21.00 2.69 -9.73
CA GLU A 99 19.62 2.83 -10.21
C GLU A 99 19.55 2.76 -11.74
N THR A 100 18.50 2.11 -12.23
CA THR A 100 18.25 1.94 -13.66
C THR A 100 17.62 3.21 -14.26
N SER A 101 18.14 3.67 -15.40
CA SER A 101 17.61 4.81 -16.17
C SER A 101 16.49 4.36 -17.11
N GLN A 102 15.61 5.28 -17.55
CA GLN A 102 14.61 4.99 -18.60
C GLN A 102 15.22 4.66 -19.97
N GLU A 103 16.52 4.95 -20.17
CA GLU A 103 17.29 4.52 -21.35
C GLU A 103 17.98 3.16 -21.15
N ALA A 104 17.86 2.54 -19.98
CA ALA A 104 18.43 1.22 -19.74
C ALA A 104 17.68 0.19 -20.58
N VAL A 105 18.36 -0.35 -21.59
CA VAL A 105 17.88 -1.45 -22.42
C VAL A 105 17.97 -2.72 -21.59
N VAL A 106 16.81 -3.25 -21.19
CA VAL A 106 16.71 -4.56 -20.54
C VAL A 106 17.12 -5.62 -21.57
N ASP A 107 18.16 -6.41 -21.26
CA ASP A 107 18.56 -7.55 -22.08
C ASP A 107 17.38 -8.51 -22.29
N GLU A 108 17.38 -9.14 -23.46
CA GLU A 108 16.31 -9.95 -24.05
C GLU A 108 15.58 -10.83 -23.00
N VAL A 109 14.24 -10.74 -22.99
CA VAL A 109 13.37 -11.53 -22.12
C VAL A 109 13.67 -13.01 -22.35
N MET A 110 14.22 -13.69 -21.34
CA MET A 110 14.48 -15.12 -21.39
C MET A 110 13.20 -15.88 -21.74
N ASP A 111 13.29 -16.81 -22.70
CA ASP A 111 12.18 -17.67 -23.07
C ASP A 111 11.79 -18.57 -21.89
N VAL A 112 10.48 -18.76 -21.70
CA VAL A 112 9.91 -19.53 -20.58
C VAL A 112 10.39 -20.99 -20.57
N GLY A 113 10.97 -21.47 -21.67
CA GLY A 113 11.57 -22.81 -21.80
C GLY A 113 12.97 -22.97 -21.22
N ASP A 114 13.68 -21.88 -20.93
CA ASP A 114 15.06 -21.91 -20.39
C ASP A 114 15.10 -21.89 -18.85
N VAL A 115 13.93 -21.86 -18.20
CA VAL A 115 13.80 -21.91 -16.73
C VAL A 115 13.79 -23.37 -16.29
N GLU A 116 14.89 -23.84 -15.69
CA GLU A 116 14.94 -25.13 -15.00
C GLU A 116 14.05 -25.08 -13.75
N VAL A 117 12.81 -25.59 -13.87
CA VAL A 117 11.93 -25.80 -12.71
C VAL A 117 12.44 -27.02 -11.95
N GLY A 118 13.13 -26.79 -10.83
CA GLY A 118 13.43 -27.85 -9.88
C GLY A 118 12.13 -28.34 -9.24
N GLU A 119 11.79 -29.61 -9.46
CA GLU A 119 10.75 -30.30 -8.69
C GLU A 119 11.30 -30.54 -7.27
N GLU A 120 11.28 -29.51 -6.43
CA GLU A 120 11.36 -29.69 -4.98
C GLU A 120 9.93 -29.93 -4.48
N ASP A 121 9.64 -31.19 -4.13
CA ASP A 121 8.43 -31.53 -3.37
C ASP A 121 8.53 -30.86 -1.98
N GLU A 122 8.02 -29.65 -1.86
CA GLU A 122 7.84 -29.00 -0.56
C GLU A 122 6.78 -29.80 0.22
N GLU A 123 7.21 -30.57 1.23
CA GLU A 123 6.30 -31.17 2.21
C GLU A 123 5.63 -30.06 3.03
N ILE A 124 4.53 -29.53 2.50
CA ILE A 124 3.71 -28.52 3.16
C ILE A 124 2.97 -29.20 4.32
N SER A 125 3.47 -28.98 5.54
CA SER A 125 2.80 -29.42 6.77
C SER A 125 1.58 -28.54 7.03
N VAL A 126 0.40 -28.98 6.59
CA VAL A 126 -0.86 -28.30 6.90
C VAL A 126 -1.22 -28.56 8.37
N PRO A 127 -1.28 -27.55 9.24
CA PRO A 127 -1.67 -27.74 10.63
C PRO A 127 -3.17 -28.05 10.71
N PHE A 128 -3.51 -29.34 10.84
CA PHE A 128 -4.89 -29.82 11.02
C PHE A 128 -5.58 -29.34 12.31
N ALA A 129 -4.89 -28.57 13.15
CA ALA A 129 -5.43 -28.03 14.39
C ALA A 129 -6.48 -26.92 14.16
N ILE A 130 -6.53 -26.33 12.97
CA ILE A 130 -7.45 -25.23 12.62
C ILE A 130 -8.17 -25.62 11.33
N ILE A 131 -9.13 -26.55 11.43
CA ILE A 131 -10.05 -26.84 10.33
C ILE A 131 -11.33 -26.07 10.61
N GLU A 132 -11.59 -25.03 9.83
CA GLU A 132 -12.87 -24.33 9.85
C GLU A 132 -13.95 -25.18 9.17
N ASN A 133 -15.09 -25.36 9.83
CA ASN A 133 -16.22 -26.03 9.21
C ASN A 133 -16.85 -25.08 8.18
N VAL A 134 -17.14 -25.60 6.99
CA VAL A 134 -17.91 -24.85 5.98
C VAL A 134 -19.28 -24.48 6.53
N PRO A 135 -19.73 -23.22 6.38
CA PRO A 135 -21.04 -22.81 6.86
C PRO A 135 -22.13 -23.51 6.04
N ILE A 136 -22.94 -24.33 6.71
CA ILE A 136 -24.12 -24.96 6.10
C ILE A 136 -25.27 -23.96 6.19
N TYR A 137 -25.79 -23.54 5.04
CA TYR A 137 -26.93 -22.63 4.98
C TYR A 137 -28.20 -23.34 5.48
N PRO A 138 -29.04 -22.71 6.32
CA PRO A 138 -30.28 -23.33 6.77
C PRO A 138 -31.21 -23.57 5.57
N GLY A 139 -31.36 -24.84 5.15
CA GLY A 139 -32.19 -25.24 4.01
C GLY A 139 -31.52 -26.19 3.01
N CYS A 140 -30.24 -26.54 3.20
CA CYS A 140 -29.59 -27.60 2.44
C CYS A 140 -29.23 -28.77 3.37
N GLU A 141 -30.10 -29.80 3.39
CA GLU A 141 -29.69 -31.18 3.71
C GLU A 141 -29.00 -31.81 2.49
#